data_AF-A0A238XK52-F1
#
_entry.id   AF-A0A238XK52-F1
#
_cell.length_a   1.000
_cell.length_b   1.000
_cell.length_c   1.000
_cell.angle_alpha   90.00
_cell.angle_beta   90.00
_cell.angle_gamma   90.00
#
_symmetry.space_group_name_H-M   'P 1'
#
loop_
_entity.id
_entity.type
_entity.pdbx_description
1 polymer ?
#
loop_
_entity_poly.entity_id
_entity_poly.type
_entity_poly.pdbx_seq_one_letter_code
_entity_poly.pdbx_strand_id
1 'polypeptide(L)'
;MSRRCAADGCAVAGRPKVPAGAAASGARAEWSAVRRPYGPRQQFEAGRRAAAAALAATGAAGRAVPRERDGRPRFPPGFAGSIAHTERLAVAVVVPGAAAVGVDVESAVISPRVARFVLRERERRTLLPPAGDYRPRELFAAKEAAFKGLYATGALEDFLFWRIELSRSDGALTASHRGVAIPVWVHSEADLSLAVAIRM
;
A
#
# COMPACT_ATOMS: atom_id res chain seq x y z
N MET A 1 -0.81 33.41 -26.80
CA MET A 1 -1.07 31.95 -26.81
C MET A 1 -0.37 31.35 -25.59
N SER A 2 -1.10 31.19 -24.49
CA SER A 2 -0.58 30.83 -23.17
C SER A 2 -0.50 29.30 -23.03
N ARG A 3 0.71 28.79 -22.73
CA ARG A 3 0.96 27.38 -22.47
C ARG A 3 0.32 26.97 -21.14
N ARG A 4 -0.88 26.39 -21.19
CA ARG A 4 -1.44 25.55 -20.11
C ARG A 4 -1.05 24.10 -20.38
N CYS A 5 0.10 23.68 -19.88
CA CYS A 5 0.44 22.26 -19.70
C CYS A 5 1.46 22.16 -18.55
N ALA A 6 1.30 21.13 -17.71
CA ALA A 6 2.07 20.77 -16.50
C ALA A 6 1.53 21.27 -15.14
N ALA A 7 0.39 20.72 -14.71
CA ALA A 7 0.02 20.66 -13.27
C ALA A 7 0.01 19.23 -12.71
N ASP A 8 0.35 18.23 -13.53
CA ASP A 8 0.10 16.80 -13.25
C ASP A 8 1.38 15.93 -13.19
N GLY A 9 2.55 16.54 -12.98
CA GLY A 9 3.82 15.81 -13.06
C GLY A 9 4.91 16.29 -12.11
N CYS A 10 4.58 16.87 -10.95
CA CYS A 10 5.62 17.09 -9.93
C CYS A 10 6.09 15.72 -9.42
N ALA A 11 7.25 15.29 -9.91
CA ALA A 11 8.08 14.31 -9.24
C ALA A 11 8.31 14.81 -7.82
N VAL A 12 7.72 14.13 -6.83
CA VAL A 12 8.05 14.40 -5.43
C VAL A 12 9.26 13.54 -5.12
N ALA A 13 10.39 14.19 -4.83
CA ALA A 13 11.63 13.51 -4.46
C ALA A 13 11.44 12.67 -3.19
N GLY A 14 12.20 11.57 -3.07
CA GLY A 14 12.20 10.70 -1.88
C GLY A 14 11.05 9.69 -1.79
N ARG A 15 10.38 9.35 -2.91
CA ARG A 15 9.37 8.28 -2.95
C ARG A 15 10.05 6.92 -2.98
N PRO A 16 9.71 5.98 -2.07
CA PRO A 16 10.19 4.61 -2.15
C PRO A 16 9.81 3.98 -3.49
N LYS A 17 10.77 3.30 -4.11
CA LYS A 17 10.50 2.45 -5.27
C LYS A 17 9.61 1.27 -4.87
N VAL A 18 8.89 0.72 -5.84
CA VAL A 18 8.17 -0.54 -5.65
C VAL A 18 9.19 -1.62 -5.26
N PRO A 19 8.97 -2.38 -4.16
CA PRO A 19 9.86 -3.46 -3.78
C PRO A 19 10.03 -4.48 -4.92
N ALA A 20 11.24 -5.01 -5.12
CA ALA A 20 11.56 -5.86 -6.26
C ALA A 20 10.62 -7.06 -6.42
N GLY A 21 10.25 -7.73 -5.31
CA GLY A 21 9.30 -8.84 -5.35
C GLY A 21 7.89 -8.44 -5.79
N ALA A 22 7.42 -7.25 -5.41
CA ALA A 22 6.14 -6.73 -5.90
C ALA A 22 6.22 -6.33 -7.39
N ALA A 23 7.35 -5.74 -7.82
CA ALA A 23 7.58 -5.38 -9.22
C ALA A 23 7.62 -6.62 -10.14
N ALA A 24 8.20 -7.73 -9.65
CA ALA A 24 8.24 -9.01 -10.36
C ALA A 24 6.83 -9.58 -10.63
N SER A 25 5.84 -9.27 -9.79
CA SER A 25 4.43 -9.61 -9.99
C SER A 25 3.71 -8.71 -11.01
N GLY A 26 4.43 -7.82 -11.71
CA GLY A 26 3.83 -6.90 -12.69
C GLY A 26 3.23 -5.63 -12.07
N ALA A 27 3.49 -5.35 -10.79
CA ALA A 27 2.98 -4.16 -10.13
C ALA A 27 3.46 -2.86 -10.81
N ARG A 28 2.53 -1.91 -10.93
CA ARG A 28 2.82 -0.51 -11.28
C ARG A 28 2.34 0.37 -10.16
N ALA A 29 3.25 1.17 -9.61
CA ALA A 29 2.92 2.16 -8.60
C ALA A 29 3.06 3.56 -9.17
N GLU A 30 2.04 4.37 -8.93
CA GLU A 30 2.06 5.78 -9.28
C GLU A 30 1.74 6.62 -8.06
N TRP A 31 2.30 7.83 -8.05
CA TRP A 31 2.28 8.72 -6.91
C TRP A 31 1.73 10.09 -7.28
N SER A 32 0.89 10.66 -6.42
CA SER A 32 0.38 12.01 -6.58
C SER A 32 0.61 12.81 -5.31
N ALA A 33 1.03 14.08 -5.45
CA ALA A 33 1.00 15.01 -4.34
C ALA A 33 -0.45 15.26 -3.89
N VAL A 34 -0.64 15.33 -2.57
CA VAL A 34 -1.85 15.87 -1.94
C VAL A 34 -1.70 17.38 -1.93
N ARG A 35 -2.70 18.09 -2.45
CA ARG A 35 -2.68 19.56 -2.52
C ARG A 35 -3.17 20.14 -1.19
N ARG A 36 -2.76 21.37 -0.86
CA ARG A 36 -3.34 22.13 0.26
C ARG A 36 -4.87 22.24 0.08
N PRO A 37 -5.67 22.22 1.15
CA PRO A 37 -5.28 22.22 2.58
C PRO A 37 -4.97 20.84 3.19
N TYR A 38 -4.65 19.82 2.37
CA TYR A 38 -4.29 18.46 2.85
C TYR A 38 -5.41 17.70 3.56
N GLY A 39 -6.66 18.12 3.38
CA GLY A 39 -7.82 17.48 3.99
C GLY A 39 -8.24 16.18 3.29
N PRO A 40 -9.25 15.48 3.83
CA PRO A 40 -9.73 14.20 3.29
C PRO A 40 -10.10 14.26 1.81
N ARG A 41 -10.67 15.39 1.35
CA ARG A 41 -10.98 15.60 -0.07
C ARG A 41 -9.73 15.61 -0.95
N GLN A 42 -8.68 16.33 -0.55
CA GLN A 42 -7.45 16.41 -1.33
C GLN A 42 -6.71 15.08 -1.35
N GLN A 43 -6.73 14.34 -0.24
CA GLN A 43 -6.18 12.99 -0.12
C GLN A 43 -6.92 12.03 -1.07
N PHE A 44 -8.26 12.06 -1.07
CA PHE A 44 -9.08 11.27 -1.98
C PHE A 44 -8.76 11.58 -3.45
N GLU A 45 -8.78 12.86 -3.84
CA GLU A 45 -8.48 13.29 -5.21
C GLU A 45 -7.05 12.90 -5.64
N ALA A 46 -6.05 13.03 -4.76
CA ALA A 46 -4.69 12.61 -5.04
C ALA A 46 -4.60 11.09 -5.22
N GLY A 47 -5.25 10.32 -4.36
CA GLY A 47 -5.32 8.86 -4.51
C GLY A 47 -5.95 8.43 -5.82
N ARG A 48 -7.01 9.13 -6.28
CA ARG A 48 -7.63 8.85 -7.58
C ARG A 48 -6.77 9.23 -8.77
N ARG A 49 -6.01 10.34 -8.69
CA ARG A 49 -5.00 10.67 -9.72
C ARG A 49 -3.92 9.60 -9.80
N ALA A 50 -3.38 9.18 -8.65
CA ALA A 50 -2.39 8.10 -8.59
C ALA A 50 -2.95 6.79 -9.19
N ALA A 51 -4.18 6.41 -8.86
CA ALA A 51 -4.80 5.19 -9.39
C ALA A 51 -5.04 5.26 -10.90
N ALA A 52 -5.51 6.40 -11.42
CA ALA A 52 -5.70 6.61 -12.85
C ALA A 52 -4.37 6.52 -13.62
N ALA A 53 -3.29 7.07 -13.05
CA ALA A 53 -1.95 6.97 -13.63
C ALA A 53 -1.43 5.52 -13.60
N ALA A 54 -1.60 4.79 -12.49
CA ALA A 54 -1.16 3.39 -12.39
C ALA A 54 -1.92 2.47 -13.36
N LEU A 55 -3.23 2.72 -13.57
CA LEU A 55 -4.02 2.06 -14.60
C LEU A 55 -3.50 2.37 -16.02
N ALA A 56 -3.14 3.63 -16.29
CA ALA A 56 -2.55 3.98 -17.58
C ALA A 56 -1.20 3.27 -17.80
N ALA A 57 -0.36 3.18 -16.76
CA ALA A 57 0.94 2.50 -16.82
C ALA A 57 0.84 0.97 -16.99
N THR A 58 -0.33 0.38 -16.75
CA THR A 58 -0.63 -1.05 -16.99
C THR A 58 -1.34 -1.30 -18.32
N GLY A 59 -1.62 -0.27 -19.11
CA GLY A 59 -2.32 -0.39 -20.39
C GLY A 59 -3.84 -0.52 -20.28
N ALA A 60 -4.44 -0.23 -19.12
CA ALA A 60 -5.88 -0.29 -18.95
C ALA A 60 -6.59 0.75 -19.84
N ALA A 61 -7.65 0.32 -20.54
CA ALA A 61 -8.49 1.22 -21.32
C ALA A 61 -9.30 2.18 -20.42
N GLY A 62 -9.80 1.67 -19.29
CA GLY A 62 -10.52 2.44 -18.27
C GLY A 62 -9.60 2.95 -17.17
N ARG A 63 -9.73 4.23 -16.81
CA ARG A 63 -8.91 4.88 -15.75
C ARG A 63 -9.73 5.38 -14.55
N ALA A 64 -11.04 5.23 -14.60
CA ALA A 64 -11.92 5.63 -13.52
C ALA A 64 -11.89 4.58 -12.40
N VAL A 65 -11.67 5.05 -11.17
CA VAL A 65 -11.71 4.21 -9.97
C VAL A 65 -12.76 4.79 -9.02
N PRO A 66 -14.06 4.48 -9.20
CA PRO A 66 -15.09 4.97 -8.29
C PRO A 66 -14.92 4.39 -6.88
N ARG A 67 -15.72 4.90 -5.94
CA ARG A 67 -15.77 4.42 -4.56
C ARG A 67 -16.97 3.47 -4.42
N GLU A 68 -16.75 2.29 -3.84
CA GLU A 68 -17.79 1.35 -3.45
C GLU A 68 -18.58 1.86 -2.23
N ARG A 69 -19.74 1.24 -1.95
CA ARG A 69 -20.59 1.62 -0.80
C ARG A 69 -19.84 1.53 0.53
N ASP A 70 -18.98 0.54 0.70
CA ASP A 70 -18.11 0.36 1.86
C ASP A 70 -16.85 1.23 1.86
N GLY A 71 -16.65 2.02 0.81
CA GLY A 71 -15.54 2.95 0.66
C GLY A 71 -14.31 2.44 -0.09
N ARG A 72 -14.30 1.18 -0.51
CA ARG A 72 -13.20 0.63 -1.30
C ARG A 72 -13.07 1.29 -2.69
N PRO A 73 -11.86 1.40 -3.25
CA PRO A 73 -11.70 1.74 -4.65
C PRO A 73 -12.15 0.59 -5.56
N ARG A 74 -13.06 0.84 -6.50
CA ARG A 74 -13.43 -0.13 -7.54
C ARG A 74 -12.50 0.03 -8.73
N PHE A 75 -11.55 -0.88 -8.86
CA PHE A 75 -10.72 -0.98 -10.07
C PHE A 75 -11.50 -1.67 -11.20
N PRO A 76 -11.15 -1.38 -12.48
CA PRO A 76 -11.80 -2.02 -13.62
C PRO A 76 -11.52 -3.53 -13.67
N PRO A 77 -12.39 -4.34 -14.31
CA PRO A 77 -12.18 -5.77 -14.47
C PRO A 77 -10.82 -6.11 -15.07
N GLY A 78 -10.18 -7.17 -14.56
CA GLY A 78 -8.83 -7.59 -14.95
C GLY A 78 -7.69 -6.85 -14.26
N PHE A 79 -7.99 -5.85 -13.40
CA PHE A 79 -6.99 -5.10 -12.65
C PHE A 79 -7.34 -5.11 -11.16
N ALA A 80 -6.46 -5.67 -10.34
CA ALA A 80 -6.51 -5.45 -8.90
C ALA A 80 -5.65 -4.24 -8.53
N GLY A 81 -6.07 -3.48 -7.54
CA GLY A 81 -5.30 -2.34 -7.07
C GLY A 81 -5.67 -1.90 -5.68
N SER A 82 -4.80 -1.08 -5.11
CA SER A 82 -5.01 -0.46 -3.79
C SER A 82 -4.48 0.97 -3.81
N ILE A 83 -5.00 1.79 -2.91
CA ILE A 83 -4.63 3.20 -2.74
C ILE A 83 -4.29 3.44 -1.27
N ALA A 84 -3.23 4.21 -1.02
CA ALA A 84 -2.88 4.71 0.30
C ALA A 84 -2.44 6.17 0.21
N HIS A 85 -2.45 6.87 1.33
CA HIS A 85 -1.97 8.24 1.39
C HIS A 85 -1.42 8.57 2.77
N THR A 86 -0.45 9.48 2.80
CA THR A 86 -0.13 10.29 3.97
C THR A 86 -0.91 11.61 3.88
N GLU A 87 -0.61 12.57 4.76
CA GLU A 87 -1.12 13.93 4.64
C GLU A 87 -0.70 14.60 3.32
N ARG A 88 0.48 14.25 2.79
CA ARG A 88 1.13 15.00 1.69
C ARG A 88 1.26 14.23 0.39
N LEU A 89 1.15 12.91 0.44
CA LEU A 89 1.35 12.03 -0.70
C LEU A 89 0.25 10.99 -0.78
N ALA A 90 -0.13 10.63 -1.99
CA ALA A 90 -0.93 9.46 -2.26
C ALA A 90 -0.18 8.53 -3.22
N VAL A 91 -0.36 7.24 -3.02
CA VAL A 91 0.17 6.16 -3.88
C VAL A 91 -0.97 5.25 -4.27
N ALA A 92 -0.92 4.76 -5.51
CA ALA A 92 -1.75 3.65 -5.94
C ALA A 92 -0.87 2.58 -6.57
N VAL A 93 -1.17 1.32 -6.28
CA VAL A 93 -0.54 0.17 -6.92
C VAL A 93 -1.61 -0.59 -7.68
N VAL A 94 -1.30 -0.94 -8.93
CA VAL A 94 -2.17 -1.76 -9.80
C VAL A 94 -1.37 -2.96 -10.32
N VAL A 95 -2.00 -4.13 -10.31
CA VAL A 95 -1.44 -5.37 -10.82
C VAL A 95 -2.48 -6.03 -11.75
N PRO A 96 -2.18 -6.17 -13.05
CA PRO A 96 -3.05 -6.89 -13.98
C PRO A 96 -3.17 -8.37 -13.60
N GLY A 97 -4.37 -8.92 -13.64
CA GLY A 97 -4.64 -10.34 -13.44
C GLY A 97 -4.47 -10.87 -12.01
N ALA A 98 -4.02 -10.06 -11.06
CA ALA A 98 -3.91 -10.46 -9.66
C ALA A 98 -5.28 -10.58 -8.99
N ALA A 99 -5.45 -11.59 -8.14
CA ALA A 99 -6.62 -11.76 -7.28
C ALA A 99 -6.82 -10.61 -6.28
N ALA A 100 -5.74 -10.09 -5.69
CA ALA A 100 -5.81 -8.97 -4.75
C ALA A 100 -4.51 -8.17 -4.63
N VAL A 101 -4.66 -6.88 -4.33
CA VAL A 101 -3.55 -5.96 -4.07
C VAL A 101 -3.87 -5.13 -2.83
N GLY A 102 -2.87 -4.93 -1.99
CA GLY A 102 -2.88 -3.99 -0.90
C GLY A 102 -1.64 -3.10 -0.94
N VAL A 103 -1.79 -1.82 -0.65
CA VAL A 103 -0.67 -0.90 -0.50
C VAL A 103 -0.86 -0.06 0.74
N ASP A 104 0.24 0.20 1.43
CA ASP A 104 0.30 1.20 2.48
C ASP A 104 1.57 2.03 2.41
N VAL A 105 1.48 3.27 2.88
CA VAL A 105 2.61 4.19 2.95
C VAL A 105 2.58 4.92 4.30
N GLU A 106 3.67 4.82 5.04
CA GLU A 106 3.76 5.36 6.39
C GLU A 106 5.03 6.22 6.56
N SER A 107 4.86 7.39 7.16
CA SER A 107 5.94 8.33 7.54
C SER A 107 6.06 8.53 9.05
N ALA A 108 5.05 8.15 9.82
CA ALA A 108 5.00 8.35 11.25
C ALA A 108 6.06 7.51 11.97
N VAL A 109 6.51 8.06 13.11
CA VAL A 109 7.32 7.29 14.06
C VAL A 109 6.36 6.42 14.88
N ILE A 110 6.51 5.11 14.75
CA ILE A 110 5.72 4.15 15.52
C ILE A 110 6.31 4.03 16.92
N SER A 111 5.62 4.59 17.92
CA SER A 111 6.06 4.52 19.31
C SER A 111 6.14 3.06 19.81
N PRO A 112 6.99 2.76 20.81
CA PRO A 112 7.05 1.42 21.41
C PRO A 112 5.69 0.92 21.93
N ARG A 113 4.82 1.83 22.41
CA ARG A 113 3.47 1.48 22.86
C ARG A 113 2.61 1.00 21.69
N VAL A 114 2.61 1.73 20.58
CA VAL A 114 1.86 1.35 19.36
C VAL A 114 2.44 0.07 18.78
N ALA A 115 3.76 -0.06 18.70
CA ALA A 115 4.41 -1.28 18.23
C ALA A 115 4.01 -2.51 19.06
N ARG A 116 3.94 -2.40 20.40
CA ARG A 116 3.47 -3.49 21.27
C ARG A 116 2.00 -3.84 21.10
N PHE A 117 1.17 -2.88 20.72
CA PHE A 117 -0.25 -3.09 20.46
C PHE A 117 -0.47 -3.76 19.09
N VAL A 118 0.20 -3.28 18.05
CA VAL A 118 0.00 -3.72 16.67
C VAL A 118 0.74 -5.02 16.38
N LEU A 119 1.94 -5.20 16.93
CA LEU A 119 2.77 -6.36 16.70
C LEU A 119 2.62 -7.36 17.84
N ARG A 120 2.40 -8.63 17.53
CA ARG A 120 2.41 -9.73 18.49
C ARG A 120 3.82 -9.95 19.03
N GLU A 121 3.90 -10.62 20.17
CA GLU A 121 5.19 -10.91 20.80
C GLU A 121 6.16 -11.66 19.88
N ARG A 122 5.69 -12.70 19.20
CA ARG A 122 6.50 -13.46 18.23
C ARG A 122 7.06 -12.56 17.13
N GLU A 123 6.24 -11.67 16.57
CA GLU A 123 6.65 -10.74 15.50
C GLU A 123 7.74 -9.80 16.01
N ARG A 124 7.57 -9.23 17.21
CA ARG A 124 8.60 -8.37 17.82
C ARG A 124 9.91 -9.11 18.08
N ARG A 125 9.84 -10.38 18.51
CA ARG A 125 11.03 -11.20 18.80
C ARG A 125 11.77 -11.68 17.55
N THR A 126 11.10 -11.79 16.40
CA THR A 126 11.66 -12.44 15.20
C THR A 126 11.88 -11.50 14.02
N LEU A 127 11.13 -10.38 13.94
CA LEU A 127 11.17 -9.46 12.81
C LEU A 127 11.83 -8.12 13.14
N LEU A 128 11.88 -7.72 14.42
CA LEU A 128 12.56 -6.50 14.86
C LEU A 128 14.00 -6.81 15.31
N PRO A 129 14.90 -5.80 15.34
CA PRO A 129 16.23 -5.94 15.89
C PRO A 129 16.22 -6.44 17.35
N PRO A 130 17.19 -7.28 17.76
CA PRO A 130 18.35 -7.71 16.96
C PRO A 130 18.12 -8.94 16.06
N ALA A 131 17.03 -9.66 16.23
CA ALA A 131 16.81 -10.94 15.52
C ALA A 131 16.35 -10.77 14.06
N GLY A 132 15.64 -9.68 13.78
CA GLY A 132 15.21 -9.30 12.45
C GLY A 132 15.78 -7.96 12.01
N ASP A 133 15.49 -7.60 10.77
CA ASP A 133 15.99 -6.43 10.05
C ASP A 133 14.94 -5.33 9.88
N TYR A 134 13.66 -5.61 10.12
CA TYR A 134 12.56 -4.67 9.94
C TYR A 134 12.44 -3.65 11.07
N ARG A 135 11.98 -2.45 10.72
CA ARG A 135 11.61 -1.39 11.66
C ARG A 135 10.13 -1.48 12.03
N PRO A 136 9.71 -0.95 13.20
CA PRO A 136 8.30 -0.91 13.58
C PRO A 136 7.38 -0.26 12.53
N ARG A 137 7.85 0.79 11.84
CA ARG A 137 7.13 1.45 10.74
C ARG A 137 6.87 0.53 9.56
N GLU A 138 7.87 -0.25 9.18
CA GLU A 138 7.81 -1.21 8.07
C GLU A 138 6.79 -2.31 8.36
N LEU A 139 6.81 -2.86 9.58
CA LEU A 139 5.86 -3.89 9.98
C LEU A 139 4.44 -3.34 10.15
N PHE A 140 4.28 -2.09 10.58
CA PHE A 140 2.98 -1.41 10.64
C PHE A 140 2.39 -1.28 9.23
N ALA A 141 3.14 -0.67 8.30
CA ALA A 141 2.72 -0.53 6.91
C ALA A 141 2.45 -1.90 6.26
N ALA A 142 3.26 -2.92 6.55
CA ALA A 142 3.05 -4.29 6.06
C ALA A 142 1.69 -4.86 6.48
N LYS A 143 1.28 -4.66 7.74
CA LYS A 143 -0.05 -5.12 8.20
C LYS A 143 -1.17 -4.33 7.54
N GLU A 144 -1.05 -3.02 7.39
CA GLU A 144 -2.09 -2.23 6.72
C GLU A 144 -2.23 -2.58 5.23
N ALA A 145 -1.11 -2.79 4.54
CA ALA A 145 -1.10 -3.27 3.16
C ALA A 145 -1.77 -4.65 3.07
N ALA A 146 -1.36 -5.60 3.92
CA ALA A 146 -1.98 -6.92 3.95
C ALA A 146 -3.47 -6.88 4.27
N PHE A 147 -3.91 -6.01 5.19
CA PHE A 147 -5.31 -5.80 5.50
C PHE A 147 -6.09 -5.38 4.25
N LYS A 148 -5.62 -4.37 3.52
CA LYS A 148 -6.27 -3.89 2.29
C LYS A 148 -6.35 -4.99 1.22
N GLY A 149 -5.28 -5.76 1.04
CA GLY A 149 -5.25 -6.88 0.10
C GLY A 149 -6.22 -8.02 0.48
N LEU A 150 -6.19 -8.48 1.73
CA LEU A 150 -7.09 -9.53 2.20
C LEU A 150 -8.56 -9.06 2.21
N TYR A 151 -8.81 -7.80 2.53
CA TYR A 151 -10.17 -7.25 2.59
C TYR A 151 -10.81 -7.16 1.20
N ALA A 152 -10.01 -6.98 0.15
CA ALA A 152 -10.47 -7.06 -1.23
C ALA A 152 -10.98 -8.47 -1.62
N THR A 153 -10.44 -9.53 -0.99
CA THR A 153 -10.85 -10.92 -1.28
C THR A 153 -12.16 -11.35 -0.60
N GLY A 154 -12.77 -10.49 0.22
CA GLY A 154 -13.95 -10.85 1.01
C GLY A 154 -13.68 -11.81 2.17
N ALA A 155 -12.41 -12.11 2.46
CA ALA A 155 -12.02 -13.04 3.52
C ALA A 155 -12.26 -12.52 4.95
N LEU A 156 -12.87 -11.34 5.13
CA LEU A 156 -12.84 -10.58 6.38
C LEU A 156 -14.21 -9.95 6.72
N GLU A 157 -14.91 -10.53 7.69
CA GLU A 157 -15.96 -9.87 8.48
C GLU A 157 -15.38 -9.46 9.86
N ASP A 158 -15.69 -8.23 10.32
CA ASP A 158 -15.26 -7.65 11.61
C ASP A 158 -13.76 -7.78 11.93
N PHE A 159 -12.94 -7.15 11.07
CA PHE A 159 -11.49 -7.34 11.09
C PHE A 159 -10.69 -6.07 11.41
N LEU A 160 -9.64 -6.23 12.21
CA LEU A 160 -8.71 -5.18 12.61
C LEU A 160 -7.30 -5.61 12.20
N PHE A 161 -6.58 -4.74 11.49
CA PHE A 161 -5.31 -5.09 10.84
C PHE A 161 -4.24 -5.66 11.79
N TRP A 162 -4.24 -5.29 13.07
CA TRP A 162 -3.28 -5.83 14.05
C TRP A 162 -3.46 -7.33 14.34
N ARG A 163 -4.59 -7.94 13.96
CA ARG A 163 -4.80 -9.39 14.06
C ARG A 163 -4.08 -10.19 12.98
N ILE A 164 -3.62 -9.54 11.90
CA ILE A 164 -2.75 -10.14 10.88
C ILE A 164 -1.47 -10.60 11.54
N GLU A 165 -1.05 -11.82 11.22
CA GLU A 165 0.22 -12.37 11.66
C GLU A 165 1.26 -12.24 10.55
N LEU A 166 2.39 -11.64 10.88
CA LEU A 166 3.55 -11.54 10.01
C LEU A 166 4.56 -12.64 10.34
N SER A 167 5.10 -13.24 9.30
CA SER A 167 6.23 -14.17 9.35
C SER A 167 7.18 -13.86 8.20
N ARG A 168 8.42 -14.34 8.27
CA ARG A 168 9.39 -14.24 7.18
C ARG A 168 9.44 -15.56 6.44
N SER A 169 9.32 -15.54 5.11
CA SER A 169 9.55 -16.68 4.22
C SER A 169 10.26 -16.17 2.96
N ASP A 170 11.29 -16.89 2.49
CA ASP A 170 11.93 -16.67 1.19
C ASP A 170 12.35 -15.20 0.91
N GLY A 171 12.85 -14.52 1.95
CA GLY A 171 13.30 -13.13 1.83
C GLY A 171 12.18 -12.08 1.79
N ALA A 172 10.92 -12.47 1.95
CA ALA A 172 9.77 -11.58 2.03
C ALA A 172 8.97 -11.77 3.35
N LEU A 173 8.06 -10.84 3.63
CA LEU A 173 7.06 -11.04 4.67
C LEU A 173 5.90 -11.85 4.08
N THR A 174 5.37 -12.78 4.86
CA THR A 174 4.07 -13.39 4.61
C THR A 174 3.12 -12.93 5.70
N ALA A 175 2.04 -12.27 5.30
CA ALA A 175 0.95 -11.88 6.17
C ALA A 175 -0.14 -12.94 6.12
N SER A 176 -0.66 -13.36 7.26
CA SER A 176 -1.71 -14.36 7.33
C SER A 176 -2.81 -14.01 8.32
N HIS A 177 -4.04 -14.41 8.00
CA HIS A 177 -5.17 -14.36 8.91
C HIS A 177 -6.17 -15.47 8.57
N ARG A 178 -6.59 -16.25 9.59
CA ARG A 178 -7.58 -17.34 9.44
C ARG A 178 -7.29 -18.30 8.27
N GLY A 179 -6.02 -18.68 8.10
CA GLY A 179 -5.59 -19.62 7.06
C GLY A 179 -5.42 -19.02 5.67
N VAL A 180 -5.75 -17.73 5.47
CA VAL A 180 -5.46 -17.01 4.23
C VAL A 180 -4.15 -16.26 4.37
N ALA A 181 -3.25 -16.40 3.39
CA ALA A 181 -1.97 -15.73 3.36
C ALA A 181 -1.81 -14.84 2.13
N ILE A 182 -1.04 -13.76 2.28
CA ILE A 182 -0.64 -12.85 1.22
C ILE A 182 0.84 -12.47 1.41
N PRO A 183 1.70 -12.63 0.38
CA PRO A 183 3.04 -12.06 0.37
C PRO A 183 3.01 -10.54 0.52
N VAL A 184 3.95 -10.00 1.29
CA VAL A 184 4.13 -8.57 1.53
C VAL A 184 5.61 -8.22 1.37
N TRP A 185 5.86 -7.17 0.61
CA TRP A 185 7.19 -6.60 0.46
C TRP A 185 7.20 -5.18 0.99
N VAL A 186 8.30 -4.81 1.63
CA VAL A 186 8.49 -3.47 2.19
C VAL A 186 9.77 -2.88 1.64
N HIS A 187 9.73 -1.59 1.33
CA HIS A 187 10.90 -0.81 0.99
C HIS A 187 10.78 0.57 1.62
N SER A 188 11.85 1.02 2.25
CA SER A 188 11.91 2.33 2.90
C SER A 188 12.96 3.20 2.21
N GLU A 189 12.59 4.43 1.91
CA GLU A 189 13.53 5.48 1.53
C GLU A 189 13.35 6.67 2.48
N ALA A 190 14.45 7.13 3.08
CA ALA A 190 14.46 8.16 4.10
C ALA A 190 13.45 7.87 5.25
N ASP A 191 12.46 8.74 5.43
CA ASP A 191 11.44 8.66 6.47
C ASP A 191 10.13 8.03 5.99
N LEU A 192 10.08 7.46 4.78
CA LEU A 192 8.87 6.89 4.19
C LEU A 192 9.01 5.39 3.94
N SER A 193 8.10 4.59 4.50
CA SER A 193 8.02 3.15 4.25
C SER A 193 6.85 2.85 3.33
N LEU A 194 7.10 2.14 2.23
CA LEU A 194 6.08 1.61 1.32
C LEU A 194 5.96 0.11 1.53
N ALA A 195 4.75 -0.37 1.78
CA ALA A 195 4.43 -1.79 1.82
C ALA A 195 3.46 -2.15 0.70
N VAL A 196 3.72 -3.27 0.02
CA VAL A 196 2.87 -3.79 -1.06
C VAL A 196 2.58 -5.26 -0.79
N ALA A 197 1.31 -5.61 -0.75
CA ALA A 197 0.82 -6.98 -0.60
C ALA A 197 0.14 -7.41 -1.91
N ILE A 198 0.52 -8.57 -2.46
CA ILE A 198 -0.04 -9.04 -3.74
C ILE A 198 -0.40 -10.51 -3.61
N ARG A 199 -1.62 -10.86 -3.98
CA ARG A 199 -2.05 -12.23 -4.23
C ARG A 199 -2.38 -12.35 -5.71
N MET A 200 -1.63 -13.20 -6.41
CA MET A 200 -1.91 -13.52 -7.81
C MET A 200 -3.22 -14.30 -7.93
#